data_AF-A0A951MWI3-F1
#
_entry.id   AF-A0A951MWI3-F1
#
_cell.length_a   1.000
_cell.length_b   1.000
_cell.length_c   1.000
_cell.angle_alpha   90.00
_cell.angle_beta   90.00
_cell.angle_gamma   90.00
#
_symmetry.space_group_name_H-M   'P 1'
#
loop_
_entity.id
_entity.type
_entity.pdbx_description
1 polymer ?
#
loop_
_entity_poly.entity_id
_entity_poly.type
_entity_poly.pdbx_seq_one_letter_code
_entity_poly.pdbx_strand_id
1 'polypeptide(L)' 'LSFEPPDGPAFFGPVISEAPGSDEDALTLWEAVETLGRWPGFAELKRSLRKYPMTPVTADIAGRETRVS' A
#
# COMPACT_ATOMS: atom_id res chain seq x y z
N LEU A 1 3.01 -9.65 -0.04
CA LEU A 1 1.78 -10.29 0.48
C LEU A 1 1.61 -11.63 -0.22
N SER A 2 1.35 -12.73 0.48
CA SER A 2 1.10 -14.04 -0.13
C SER A 2 -0.19 -14.60 0.44
N PHE A 3 -1.06 -15.07 -0.45
CA PHE A 3 -2.27 -15.79 -0.12
C PHE A 3 -2.03 -17.28 -0.33
N GLU A 4 -2.50 -18.12 0.58
CA GLU A 4 -2.42 -19.60 0.49
C GLU A 4 -1.02 -20.16 0.09
N PRO A 5 0.06 -19.75 0.77
CA PRO A 5 1.40 -20.24 0.45
C PRO A 5 1.51 -21.77 0.66
N PRO A 6 2.31 -22.47 -0.18
CA PRO A 6 3.18 -21.92 -1.22
C PRO A 6 2.51 -21.71 -2.58
N ASP A 7 1.30 -22.25 -2.77
CA ASP A 7 0.70 -22.42 -4.11
C ASP A 7 -0.19 -21.25 -4.56
N GLY A 8 -0.57 -20.37 -3.63
CA GLY A 8 -1.42 -19.23 -3.92
C GLY A 8 -0.66 -17.97 -4.36
N PRO A 9 -1.40 -16.93 -4.79
CA PRO A 9 -0.80 -15.76 -5.44
C PRO A 9 -0.02 -14.90 -4.46
N ALA A 10 1.07 -14.31 -4.96
CA ALA A 10 1.89 -13.35 -4.25
C ALA A 10 1.84 -12.00 -4.95
N PHE A 11 1.60 -10.94 -4.17
CA PHE A 11 1.48 -9.57 -4.65
C PHE A 11 2.51 -8.64 -3.99
N PHE A 12 2.96 -7.69 -4.80
CA PHE A 12 3.62 -6.47 -4.33
C PHE A 12 2.55 -5.44 -3.92
N GLY A 13 2.61 -4.94 -2.70
CA GLY A 13 1.62 -4.02 -2.12
C GLY A 13 0.72 -4.63 -1.03
N PRO A 14 -0.32 -3.89 -0.58
CA PRO A 14 -0.73 -2.57 -1.07
C PRO A 14 0.35 -1.51 -0.79
N VAL A 15 0.67 -0.68 -1.78
CA VAL A 15 1.65 0.41 -1.62
C VAL A 15 0.93 1.66 -1.14
N ILE A 16 1.06 1.96 0.16
CA ILE A 16 0.47 3.14 0.81
C ILE A 16 1.57 4.07 1.33
N SER A 17 1.34 5.39 1.22
CA SER A 17 2.29 6.41 1.70
C SER A 17 2.10 6.74 3.18
N GLU A 18 0.94 6.42 3.74
CA GLU A 18 0.53 6.69 5.12
C GLU A 18 -0.21 5.48 5.66
N ALA A 19 -0.12 5.22 6.96
CA ALA A 19 -0.87 4.15 7.60
C ALA A 19 -2.36 4.52 7.70
N PRO A 20 -3.29 3.53 7.73
CA PRO A 20 -4.69 3.77 8.03
C PRO A 20 -4.87 4.51 9.37
N GLY A 21 -5.89 5.38 9.45
CA GLY A 21 -6.10 6.24 10.62
C GLY A 21 -6.76 5.55 11.81
N SER A 22 -7.45 4.43 11.57
CA SER A 22 -8.08 3.59 12.59
C SER A 22 -7.97 2.10 12.23
N ASP A 23 -8.32 1.24 13.18
CA ASP A 23 -8.35 -0.21 12.98
C ASP A 23 -9.42 -0.61 11.95
N GLU A 24 -10.55 0.09 11.93
CA GLU A 24 -11.63 -0.13 10.94
C GLU A 24 -11.18 0.21 9.52
N ASP A 25 -10.45 1.31 9.33
CA ASP A 25 -9.86 1.67 8.04
C ASP A 25 -8.82 0.63 7.60
N ALA A 26 -8.02 0.12 8.55
CA ALA A 26 -7.04 -0.92 8.28
C ALA A 26 -7.69 -2.22 7.83
N LEU A 27 -8.76 -2.63 8.52
CA LEU A 27 -9.53 -3.82 8.17
C LEU A 27 -10.19 -3.67 6.80
N THR A 28 -10.80 -2.51 6.53
CA THR A 28 -11.43 -2.22 5.23
C THR A 28 -10.42 -2.32 4.09
N LEU A 29 -9.21 -1.78 4.26
CA LEU A 29 -8.15 -1.89 3.26
C LEU A 29 -7.71 -3.34 3.07
N TRP A 30 -7.57 -4.11 4.15
CA TRP A 30 -7.19 -5.51 4.10
C TRP A 30 -8.21 -6.35 3.32
N GLU A 31 -9.49 -6.23 3.66
CA GLU A 31 -10.59 -6.98 3.01
C GLU A 31 -10.65 -6.72 1.50
N ALA A 32 -10.45 -5.47 1.08
CA ALA A 32 -10.41 -5.11 -0.33
C ALA A 32 -9.21 -5.74 -1.06
N VAL A 33 -8.02 -5.73 -0.45
CA VAL A 33 -6.81 -6.34 -1.01
C VAL A 33 -6.94 -7.86 -1.09
N GLU A 34 -7.49 -8.50 -0.05
CA GLU A 34 -7.76 -9.93 -0.04
C GLU A 34 -8.75 -10.32 -1.13
N THR A 35 -9.85 -9.57 -1.26
CA THR A 35 -10.88 -9.80 -2.28
C THR A 35 -10.28 -9.78 -3.69
N LEU A 36 -9.46 -8.76 -3.99
CA LEU A 36 -8.76 -8.67 -5.29
C LEU A 36 -7.74 -9.79 -5.46
N GLY A 37 -6.95 -10.10 -4.41
CA GLY A 37 -5.90 -11.09 -4.45
C GLY A 37 -6.39 -12.51 -4.71
N ARG A 38 -7.63 -12.83 -4.34
CA ARG A 38 -8.27 -14.13 -4.57
C ARG A 38 -8.88 -14.30 -5.96
N TRP A 39 -9.03 -13.22 -6.73
CA TRP A 39 -9.69 -13.31 -8.05
C TRP A 39 -8.75 -13.96 -9.09
N PRO A 40 -9.13 -15.10 -9.69
CA PRO A 40 -8.31 -15.76 -10.71
C PRO A 40 -8.17 -14.88 -11.96
N GLY A 41 -7.00 -14.26 -12.12
CA GLY A 41 -6.69 -13.36 -13.24
C GLY A 41 -6.52 -11.89 -12.84
N PHE A 42 -6.73 -11.52 -11.58
CA PHE A 42 -6.29 -10.22 -11.10
C PHE A 42 -4.76 -10.19 -11.03
N ALA A 43 -4.15 -9.25 -11.74
CA ALA A 43 -2.69 -9.15 -11.84
C ALA A 43 -2.15 -7.82 -11.29
N GLU A 44 -2.85 -6.69 -11.50
CA GLU A 44 -2.36 -5.38 -11.07
C GLU A 44 -3.49 -4.36 -10.91
N LEU A 45 -3.38 -3.52 -9.89
CA LEU A 45 -4.10 -2.25 -9.77
C LEU A 45 -3.10 -1.17 -9.37
N LYS A 46 -2.91 -0.17 -10.23
CA LYS A 46 -1.89 0.87 -10.03
C LYS A 46 -2.41 2.26 -10.34
N ARG A 47 -1.99 3.22 -9.54
CA ARG A 47 -2.09 4.65 -9.81
C ARG A 47 -0.71 5.30 -9.71
N SER A 48 -0.51 6.44 -10.37
CA SER A 48 0.69 7.24 -10.15
C SER A 48 0.81 7.65 -8.67
N LEU A 49 2.01 7.59 -8.12
CA LEU A 49 2.26 8.06 -6.76
C LEU A 49 2.13 9.59 -6.71
N ARG A 50 1.29 10.11 -5.82
CA ARG A 50 0.99 11.55 -5.69
C ARG A 50 1.46 12.17 -4.37
N LYS A 51 1.92 11.35 -3.42
CA LYS A 51 2.32 11.78 -2.07
C LYS A 51 3.70 11.21 -1.73
N TYR A 52 4.51 12.00 -1.03
CA TYR A 52 5.76 11.54 -0.43
C TYR A 52 5.45 10.58 0.74
N PRO A 53 6.26 9.53 1.00
CA PRO A 53 6.03 8.63 2.11
C PRO A 53 6.02 9.36 3.47
N MET A 54 4.96 9.18 4.24
CA MET A 54 4.78 9.65 5.62
C MET A 54 5.02 8.47 6.56
N THR A 55 6.26 8.31 6.98
CA THR A 55 6.68 7.28 7.94
C THR A 55 7.37 7.95 9.13
N PRO A 56 7.59 7.27 10.26
CA PRO A 56 8.32 7.86 11.39
C PRO A 56 9.70 8.42 11.01
N VAL A 57 10.37 7.81 10.02
CA VAL A 57 11.71 8.24 9.55
C VAL A 57 11.62 9.42 8.57
N THR A 58 10.55 9.49 7.79
CA THR A 58 10.39 10.48 6.72
C THR A 58 9.53 11.68 7.10
N ALA A 59 8.89 11.65 8.26
CA ALA A 59 7.94 12.68 8.71
C ALA A 59 8.54 14.10 8.67
N ASP A 60 9.79 14.27 9.09
CA ASP A 60 10.44 15.60 9.18
C ASP A 60 10.78 16.24 7.83
N ILE A 61 10.87 15.42 6.78
CA ILE A 61 11.21 15.86 5.42
C ILE A 61 9.99 15.83 4.49
N ALA A 62 8.94 15.13 4.88
CA ALA A 62 7.73 15.06 4.10
C ALA A 62 7.02 16.43 4.09
N GLY A 63 6.91 17.02 2.90
CA GLY A 63 6.34 18.36 2.71
C GLY A 63 7.35 19.51 2.67
N ARG A 64 8.64 19.24 2.88
CA ARG A 64 9.69 20.23 2.56
C ARG A 64 9.91 20.26 1.05
N GLU A 65 9.86 21.45 0.46
CA GLU A 65 10.20 21.65 -0.94
C GLU A 65 11.69 21.30 -1.14
N THR A 66 11.97 20.26 -1.94
CA THR A 66 13.35 19.84 -2.21
C THR A 66 14.04 20.92 -3.04
N ARG A 67 14.80 21.80 -2.38
CA ARG A 67 15.72 22.71 -3.07
C ARG A 67 17.00 21.96 -3.38
N VAL A 68 17.24 21.72 -4.66
CA VAL A 68 18.57 21.39 -5.17
C VAL A 68 19.27 22.72 -5.43
N SER A 69 20.30 23.03 -4.64
CA SER A 69 21.20 24.16 -4.87
C SER A 69 22.23 23.84 -5.94
#